data_AF-A0A8T7E3Z9-F1
#
_entry.id   AF-A0A8T7E3Z9-F1
#
_cell.length_a   1.000
_cell.length_b   1.000
_cell.length_c   1.000
_cell.angle_alpha   90.00
_cell.angle_beta   90.00
_cell.angle_gamma   90.00
#
_symmetry.space_group_name_H-M   'P 1'
#
loop_
_entity.id
_entity.type
_entity.pdbx_description
1 polymer ?
#
loop_
_entity_poly.entity_id
_entity_poly.type
_entity_poly.pdbx_seq_one_letter_code
_entity_poly.pdbx_strand_id
1 'polypeptide(L)'
;MNIWLRALRWTVAAILKPLFRVRVSGIEHVAEAGDRVLMVCNHLSYLDGLLLYLYLPEPPRFAINAEVAALWYFKPFLWFADLSRIDPTNPLETKTLIKYLREDKRALMFPEGRITVTGSIMKVYEGPGLVADKADAMVLPIALDGPQFSRVSRMQGRLKLRMFPRVTIKILPPRRLALPEDLQGSERRERAAHEMRQIMLEIAFAASFERETLFEGLITAAERHGYSRLVLEDAQQNRLTFRQLISRCFMLGGVMAKKTAPGDRVGVLLPNSVACAVSLFALQAYGRVAAMLNFTAGPQGLRVACETGQIKTVYTSRRFVEMGELDAVIDALNKVVEVVYLEDLRGQIGPGTKLRGLAAAWMPRRAYRSRCDNRDPDAASCVLFTSGSEGVPKGVVLSHANLLANRAQVQMLIDLTPQDTVLNALPLFHCFGLMAGLLLGLLDGARIYLYPTPLHYRIIPELFYGLQATCMFATNTFLSGYARYAHPYDFFTLRYVIAGAEKLQEDT
;
A
#
# COMPACT_ATOMS: atom_id res chain seq x y z
N MET A 1 6.36 5.83 40.03
CA MET A 1 6.74 4.46 39.59
C MET A 1 7.98 4.02 40.36
N ASN A 2 7.99 2.79 40.89
CA ASN A 2 9.09 2.22 41.68
C ASN A 2 10.40 2.18 40.88
N ILE A 3 11.55 2.49 41.49
CA ILE A 3 12.88 2.53 40.84
C ILE A 3 13.19 1.20 40.15
N TRP A 4 12.83 0.08 40.78
CA TRP A 4 12.98 -1.25 40.23
C TRP A 4 12.19 -1.48 38.93
N LEU A 5 10.96 -0.96 38.86
CA LEU A 5 10.11 -1.06 37.66
C LEU A 5 10.71 -0.26 36.50
N ARG A 6 11.28 0.92 36.79
CA ARG A 6 11.99 1.72 35.79
C ARG A 6 13.21 0.96 35.27
N ALA A 7 14.05 0.42 36.15
CA ALA A 7 15.24 -0.33 35.76
C ALA A 7 14.89 -1.55 34.88
N LEU A 8 13.90 -2.34 35.28
CA LEU A 8 13.42 -3.48 34.51
C LEU A 8 12.91 -3.08 33.12
N ARG A 9 12.11 -2.01 33.04
CA ARG A 9 11.60 -1.47 31.78
C ARG A 9 12.74 -1.10 30.82
N TRP A 10 13.76 -0.42 31.31
CA TRP A 10 14.95 -0.05 30.51
C TRP A 10 15.72 -1.28 30.02
N THR A 11 15.92 -2.28 30.89
CA THR A 11 16.61 -3.53 30.53
C THR A 11 15.86 -4.29 29.44
N VAL A 12 14.54 -4.46 29.59
CA VAL A 12 13.70 -5.14 28.58
C VAL A 12 13.70 -4.35 27.27
N ALA A 13 13.59 -3.02 27.31
CA ALA A 13 13.67 -2.19 26.12
C ALA A 13 15.03 -2.32 25.41
N ALA A 14 16.14 -2.34 26.17
CA ALA A 14 17.48 -2.51 25.63
C ALA A 14 17.69 -3.86 24.92
N ILE A 15 17.08 -4.93 25.44
CA ILE A 15 17.12 -6.28 24.83
C ILE A 15 16.22 -6.34 23.60
N LEU A 16 15.00 -5.81 23.68
CA LEU A 16 14.03 -5.92 22.58
C LEU A 16 14.34 -4.97 21.42
N LYS A 17 15.04 -3.85 21.65
CA LYS A 17 15.39 -2.87 20.62
C LYS A 17 16.19 -3.48 19.45
N PRO A 18 17.30 -4.20 19.66
CA PRO A 18 18.02 -4.85 18.57
C PRO A 18 17.25 -6.04 17.97
N LEU A 19 16.52 -6.81 18.77
CA LEU A 19 15.74 -7.96 18.29
C LEU A 19 14.65 -7.52 17.30
N PHE A 20 13.79 -6.59 17.73
CA PHE A 20 12.70 -6.03 16.93
C PHE A 20 13.13 -4.84 16.07
N ARG A 21 14.41 -4.46 16.06
CA ARG A 21 14.96 -3.30 15.33
C ARG A 21 14.07 -2.06 15.49
N VAL A 22 13.66 -1.79 16.73
CA VAL A 22 12.63 -0.80 17.05
C VAL A 22 13.11 0.60 16.66
N ARG A 23 12.29 1.32 15.90
CA ARG A 23 12.50 2.73 15.56
C ARG A 23 11.35 3.56 16.11
N VAL A 24 11.68 4.64 16.79
CA VAL A 24 10.71 5.59 17.34
C VAL A 24 11.01 6.95 16.72
N SER A 25 9.96 7.66 16.27
CA SER A 25 10.05 9.01 15.71
C SER A 25 8.89 9.87 16.23
N GLY A 26 9.07 11.19 16.28
CA GLY A 26 8.06 12.13 16.77
C GLY A 26 7.97 12.20 18.30
N ILE A 27 9.06 11.89 19.01
CA ILE A 27 9.04 11.81 20.47
C ILE A 27 8.81 13.18 21.13
N GLU A 28 9.21 14.25 20.43
CA GLU A 28 8.96 15.65 20.74
C GLU A 28 7.46 15.95 20.93
N HIS A 29 6.59 15.31 20.14
CA HIS A 29 5.14 15.50 20.22
C HIS A 29 4.52 15.01 21.54
N VAL A 30 5.22 14.13 22.28
CA VAL A 30 4.78 13.72 23.63
C VAL A 30 4.85 14.88 24.60
N ALA A 31 5.89 15.72 24.50
CA ALA A 31 6.04 16.90 25.34
C ALA A 31 5.05 18.01 24.91
N GLU A 32 4.87 18.20 23.60
CA GLU A 32 3.91 19.17 23.04
C GLU A 32 2.45 18.89 23.44
N ALA A 33 2.11 17.61 23.70
CA ALA A 33 0.76 17.22 24.11
C ALA A 33 0.39 17.68 25.53
N GLY A 34 1.36 18.06 26.37
CA GLY A 34 1.12 18.44 27.77
C GLY A 34 0.75 17.26 28.67
N ASP A 35 0.04 17.53 29.76
CA ASP A 35 -0.21 16.53 30.82
C ASP A 35 -1.54 15.80 30.67
N ARG A 36 -2.58 16.50 30.20
CA ARG A 36 -3.90 15.93 29.92
C ARG A 36 -3.98 15.36 28.51
N VAL A 37 -3.58 14.09 28.36
CA VAL A 37 -3.41 13.46 27.05
C VAL A 37 -4.16 12.14 26.94
N LEU A 38 -4.96 12.03 25.87
CA LEU A 38 -5.47 10.76 25.39
C LEU A 38 -4.61 10.28 24.21
N MET A 39 -3.75 9.30 24.44
CA MET A 39 -2.98 8.64 23.40
C MET A 39 -3.87 7.64 22.67
N VAL A 40 -3.91 7.70 21.34
CA VAL A 40 -4.70 6.79 20.51
C VAL A 40 -3.80 6.07 19.51
N CYS A 41 -4.03 4.77 19.35
CA CYS A 41 -3.16 3.91 18.55
C CYS A 41 -3.95 2.85 17.79
N ASN A 42 -3.46 2.45 16.61
CA ASN A 42 -3.94 1.25 15.92
C ASN A 42 -3.56 -0.03 16.68
N HIS A 43 -4.35 -1.09 16.54
CA HIS A 43 -4.13 -2.35 17.28
C HIS A 43 -3.85 -3.53 16.34
N LEU A 44 -2.58 -3.87 16.22
CA LEU A 44 -2.00 -4.82 15.26
C LEU A 44 -1.67 -6.21 15.85
N SER A 45 -1.34 -6.29 17.14
CA SER A 45 -0.93 -7.55 17.77
C SER A 45 -1.03 -7.52 19.30
N TYR A 46 -0.80 -8.68 19.94
CA TYR A 46 -0.67 -8.75 21.39
C TYR A 46 0.60 -8.05 21.93
N LEU A 47 1.57 -7.65 21.09
CA LEU A 47 2.79 -6.95 21.53
C LEU A 47 2.59 -5.45 21.71
N ASP A 48 1.53 -4.87 21.16
CA ASP A 48 1.41 -3.43 20.99
C ASP A 48 1.48 -2.69 22.32
N GLY A 49 0.71 -3.14 23.32
CA GLY A 49 0.74 -2.57 24.67
C GLY A 49 2.12 -2.64 25.31
N LEU A 50 2.83 -3.78 25.16
CA LEU A 50 4.19 -3.93 25.66
C LEU A 50 5.17 -2.97 24.97
N LEU A 51 5.11 -2.87 23.65
CA LEU A 51 5.98 -1.99 22.88
C LEU A 51 5.74 -0.52 23.25
N LEU A 52 4.49 -0.09 23.34
CA LEU A 52 4.13 1.26 23.77
C LEU A 52 4.59 1.54 25.20
N TYR A 53 4.41 0.61 26.13
CA TYR A 53 4.89 0.75 27.51
C TYR A 53 6.41 0.93 27.58
N LEU A 54 7.16 0.16 26.80
CA LEU A 54 8.63 0.18 26.82
C LEU A 54 9.20 1.46 26.21
N TYR A 55 8.63 1.93 25.10
CA TYR A 55 9.24 2.95 24.25
C TYR A 55 8.63 4.35 24.31
N LEU A 56 7.46 4.54 24.95
CA LEU A 56 6.93 5.89 25.21
C LEU A 56 7.59 6.53 26.43
N PRO A 57 8.06 7.80 26.38
CA PRO A 57 8.82 8.44 27.47
C PRO A 57 8.24 8.21 28.86
N GLU A 58 6.93 8.37 28.99
CA GLU A 58 6.17 8.05 30.19
C GLU A 58 5.21 6.91 29.89
N PRO A 59 5.14 5.87 30.74
CA PRO A 59 4.25 4.76 30.49
C PRO A 59 2.81 5.26 30.69
N PRO A 60 1.95 5.15 29.66
CA PRO A 60 0.56 5.54 29.81
C PRO A 60 -0.16 4.53 30.71
N ARG A 61 -1.25 4.99 31.32
CA ARG A 61 -2.24 4.05 31.87
C ARG A 61 -3.02 3.44 30.72
N PHE A 62 -3.02 2.12 30.60
CA PHE A 62 -3.73 1.46 29.51
C PHE A 62 -5.20 1.24 29.85
N ALA A 63 -6.08 1.59 28.92
CA ALA A 63 -7.48 1.18 28.91
C ALA A 63 -7.63 -0.08 28.03
N ILE A 64 -7.59 -1.26 28.66
CA ILE A 64 -7.66 -2.56 27.96
C ILE A 64 -8.93 -3.30 28.38
N ASN A 65 -9.53 -4.00 27.41
CA ASN A 65 -10.63 -4.94 27.62
C ASN A 65 -10.22 -6.08 28.59
N ALA A 66 -11.12 -6.42 29.53
CA ALA A 66 -10.91 -7.40 30.59
C ALA A 66 -10.53 -8.81 30.08
N GLU A 67 -11.02 -9.23 28.90
CA GLU A 67 -10.73 -10.56 28.35
C GLU A 67 -9.26 -10.73 27.95
N VAL A 68 -8.65 -9.68 27.38
CA VAL A 68 -7.23 -9.69 26.99
C VAL A 68 -6.34 -9.71 28.23
N ALA A 69 -6.76 -9.00 29.28
CA ALA A 69 -6.08 -9.02 30.58
C ALA A 69 -6.19 -10.37 31.32
N ALA A 70 -7.08 -11.28 30.90
CA ALA A 70 -7.22 -12.60 31.52
C ALA A 70 -6.27 -13.66 30.92
N LEU A 71 -5.68 -13.41 29.74
CA LEU A 71 -4.81 -14.36 29.04
C LEU A 71 -3.53 -14.66 29.83
N TRP A 72 -3.23 -15.94 30.03
CA TRP A 72 -2.16 -16.39 30.93
C TRP A 72 -0.77 -15.88 30.54
N TYR A 73 -0.47 -15.79 29.25
CA TYR A 73 0.80 -15.27 28.73
C TYR A 73 0.90 -13.74 28.77
N PHE A 74 -0.21 -13.05 29.01
CA PHE A 74 -0.25 -11.61 29.23
C PHE A 74 0.05 -11.26 30.70
N LYS A 75 -0.16 -12.20 31.64
CA LYS A 75 0.03 -11.99 33.08
C LYS A 75 1.41 -11.44 33.49
N PRO A 76 2.54 -11.86 32.89
CA PRO A 76 3.84 -11.25 33.18
C PRO A 76 3.92 -9.75 32.82
N PHE A 77 3.21 -9.31 31.78
CA PHE A 77 3.12 -7.89 31.40
C PHE A 77 2.23 -7.08 32.35
N LEU A 78 1.14 -7.69 32.85
CA LEU A 78 0.23 -7.07 33.83
C LEU A 78 0.91 -6.76 35.17
N TRP A 79 2.05 -7.41 35.47
CA TRP A 79 2.78 -7.20 36.72
C TRP A 79 3.52 -5.85 36.78
N PHE A 80 3.73 -5.19 35.63
CA PHE A 80 4.55 -3.99 35.52
C PHE A 80 3.84 -2.78 34.88
N ALA A 81 2.69 -2.98 34.23
CA ALA A 81 1.89 -1.92 33.63
C ALA A 81 0.85 -1.39 34.62
N ASP A 82 0.74 -0.06 34.78
CA ASP A 82 -0.39 0.55 35.49
C ASP A 82 -1.64 0.40 34.60
N LEU A 83 -2.47 -0.56 34.96
CA LEU A 83 -3.65 -0.95 34.19
C LEU A 83 -4.89 -0.50 34.95
N SER A 84 -5.62 0.43 34.36
CA SER A 84 -7.05 0.55 34.65
C SER A 84 -7.76 -0.39 33.69
N ARG A 85 -8.41 -1.43 34.23
CA ARG A 85 -9.40 -2.21 33.47
C ARG A 85 -10.48 -1.22 33.03
N ILE A 86 -10.53 -0.93 31.74
CA ILE A 86 -11.49 -0.01 31.14
C ILE A 86 -11.91 -0.69 29.85
N ASP A 87 -13.05 -1.35 29.92
CA ASP A 87 -13.89 -1.68 28.81
C ASP A 87 -14.53 -0.39 28.25
N PRO A 88 -14.13 0.06 27.05
CA PRO A 88 -14.72 1.24 26.42
C PRO A 88 -16.20 1.05 26.07
N THR A 89 -16.75 -0.17 26.16
CA THR A 89 -18.17 -0.44 25.97
C THR A 89 -19.00 -0.24 27.24
N ASN A 90 -18.36 -0.11 28.41
CA ASN A 90 -19.03 0.15 29.67
C ASN A 90 -19.16 1.67 29.96
N PRO A 91 -20.38 2.23 30.04
CA PRO A 91 -20.60 3.66 30.30
C PRO A 91 -20.01 4.15 31.63
N LEU A 92 -19.88 3.27 32.64
CA LEU A 92 -19.32 3.62 33.95
C LEU A 92 -17.79 3.80 33.87
N GLU A 93 -17.11 2.99 33.08
CA GLU A 93 -15.65 3.05 32.97
C GLU A 93 -15.19 4.20 32.05
N THR A 94 -16.01 4.58 31.07
CA THR A 94 -15.83 5.82 30.30
C THR A 94 -15.83 7.06 31.23
N LYS A 95 -16.74 7.12 32.21
CA LYS A 95 -16.78 8.22 33.20
C LYS A 95 -15.52 8.24 34.08
N THR A 96 -15.05 7.07 34.51
CA THR A 96 -13.81 6.94 35.29
C THR A 96 -12.61 7.46 34.51
N LEU A 97 -12.52 7.14 33.22
CA LEU A 97 -11.44 7.62 32.36
C LEU A 97 -11.49 9.14 32.16
N ILE A 98 -12.68 9.71 31.94
CA ILE A 98 -12.85 11.17 31.84
C ILE A 98 -12.38 11.85 33.12
N LYS A 99 -12.75 11.34 34.30
CA LYS A 99 -12.30 11.87 35.59
C LYS A 99 -10.77 11.77 35.72
N TYR A 100 -10.20 10.63 35.36
CA TYR A 100 -8.75 10.39 35.41
C TYR A 100 -7.98 11.38 34.53
N LEU A 101 -8.44 11.61 33.30
CA LEU A 101 -7.83 12.59 32.39
C LEU A 101 -7.96 14.02 32.94
N ARG A 102 -9.11 14.39 33.52
CA ARG A 102 -9.30 15.72 34.14
C ARG A 102 -8.38 16.02 35.32
N GLU A 103 -7.74 15.00 35.90
CA GLU A 103 -6.67 15.15 36.91
C GLU A 103 -5.29 15.38 36.26
N ASP A 104 -5.26 15.84 35.01
CA ASP A 104 -4.07 16.11 34.18
C ASP A 104 -3.14 14.90 34.06
N LYS A 105 -3.74 13.76 33.72
CA LYS A 105 -3.05 12.49 33.53
C LYS A 105 -3.13 12.03 32.07
N ARG A 106 -2.24 11.07 31.75
CA ARG A 106 -2.10 10.48 30.42
C ARG A 106 -2.68 9.07 30.38
N ALA A 107 -3.54 8.81 29.40
CA ALA A 107 -4.12 7.48 29.17
C ALA A 107 -3.93 7.04 27.73
N LEU A 108 -3.84 5.73 27.50
CA LEU A 108 -3.76 5.15 26.16
C LEU A 108 -4.99 4.27 25.87
N MET A 109 -5.58 4.49 24.70
CA MET A 109 -6.69 3.71 24.17
C MET A 109 -6.37 3.17 22.78
N PHE A 110 -6.94 2.01 22.47
CA PHE A 110 -7.04 1.47 21.12
C PHE A 110 -8.47 1.69 20.61
N PRO A 111 -8.72 2.71 19.75
CA PRO A 111 -10.09 3.07 19.37
C PRO A 111 -10.87 1.97 18.63
N GLU A 112 -10.17 0.99 18.06
CA GLU A 112 -10.74 -0.20 17.41
C GLU A 112 -11.30 -1.23 18.39
N GLY A 113 -10.93 -1.16 19.68
CA GLY A 113 -11.37 -2.05 20.76
C GLY A 113 -10.93 -3.52 20.63
N ARG A 114 -10.27 -3.90 19.53
CA ARG A 114 -9.81 -5.26 19.24
C ARG A 114 -8.55 -5.23 18.37
N ILE A 115 -7.79 -6.32 18.39
CA ILE A 115 -6.67 -6.53 17.45
C ILE A 115 -7.25 -6.76 16.04
N THR A 116 -6.70 -6.07 15.04
CA THR A 116 -7.05 -6.26 13.63
C THR A 116 -6.89 -7.72 13.21
N VAL A 117 -7.77 -8.15 12.32
CA VAL A 117 -7.70 -9.48 11.70
C VAL A 117 -7.28 -9.39 10.24
N THR A 118 -7.45 -8.23 9.60
CA THR A 118 -7.15 -8.01 8.18
C THR A 118 -5.85 -7.23 7.96
N GLY A 119 -5.38 -6.49 8.98
CA GLY A 119 -4.26 -5.56 8.85
C GLY A 119 -4.68 -4.15 8.45
N SER A 120 -5.94 -3.98 8.03
CA SER A 120 -6.57 -2.70 7.75
C SER A 120 -7.28 -2.14 8.98
N ILE A 121 -7.70 -0.89 8.90
CA ILE A 121 -8.46 -0.22 9.96
C ILE A 121 -9.79 -0.97 10.18
N MET A 122 -10.09 -1.24 11.45
CA MET A 122 -11.34 -1.87 11.87
C MET A 122 -12.38 -0.81 12.29
N LYS A 123 -13.56 -1.25 12.73
CA LYS A 123 -14.58 -0.35 13.30
C LYS A 123 -13.98 0.50 14.44
N VAL A 124 -13.95 1.82 14.25
CA VAL A 124 -13.61 2.79 15.30
C VAL A 124 -14.86 3.04 16.15
N TYR A 125 -14.76 2.82 17.46
CA TYR A 125 -15.85 3.08 18.40
C TYR A 125 -15.98 4.57 18.72
N GLU A 126 -17.18 5.00 19.12
CA GLU A 126 -17.45 6.41 19.46
C GLU A 126 -16.83 6.83 20.81
N GLY A 127 -16.68 5.88 21.73
CA GLY A 127 -16.22 6.11 23.11
C GLY A 127 -14.93 6.94 23.24
N PRO A 128 -13.84 6.62 22.52
CA PRO A 128 -12.60 7.41 22.54
C PRO A 128 -12.80 8.88 22.17
N GLY A 129 -13.62 9.19 21.15
CA GLY A 129 -13.92 10.57 20.76
C GLY A 129 -14.68 11.31 21.86
N LEU A 130 -15.66 10.64 22.47
CA LEU A 130 -16.42 11.17 23.61
C LEU A 130 -15.53 11.44 24.83
N VAL A 131 -14.59 10.54 25.13
CA VAL A 131 -13.65 10.67 26.25
C VAL A 131 -12.76 11.89 26.03
N ALA A 132 -12.17 12.04 24.84
CA ALA A 132 -11.32 13.18 24.50
C ALA A 132 -12.07 14.51 24.64
N ASP A 133 -13.27 14.60 24.07
CA ASP A 133 -14.12 15.81 24.14
C ASP A 133 -14.51 16.16 25.58
N LYS A 134 -15.09 15.21 26.33
CA LYS A 134 -15.57 15.48 27.71
C LYS A 134 -14.47 15.73 28.72
N ALA A 135 -13.28 15.16 28.50
CA ALA A 135 -12.12 15.44 29.33
C ALA A 135 -11.43 16.76 28.95
N ASP A 136 -11.75 17.34 27.79
CA ASP A 136 -10.95 18.39 27.15
C ASP A 136 -9.47 18.00 27.04
N ALA A 137 -9.23 16.76 26.58
CA ALA A 137 -7.89 16.18 26.50
C ALA A 137 -7.26 16.40 25.13
N MET A 138 -5.95 16.61 25.11
CA MET A 138 -5.16 16.56 23.87
C MET A 138 -5.16 15.12 23.36
N VAL A 139 -5.47 14.92 22.08
CA VAL A 139 -5.34 13.61 21.45
C VAL A 139 -3.94 13.50 20.85
N LEU A 140 -3.18 12.48 21.27
CA LEU A 140 -1.85 12.17 20.75
C LEU A 140 -1.92 10.91 19.87
N PRO A 141 -1.91 11.04 18.53
CA PRO A 141 -1.99 9.88 17.65
C PRO A 141 -0.66 9.15 17.56
N ILE A 142 -0.70 7.82 17.62
CA ILE A 142 0.47 6.95 17.53
C ILE A 142 0.22 5.87 16.47
N ALA A 143 1.10 5.79 15.49
CA ALA A 143 1.07 4.77 14.45
C ALA A 143 2.11 3.69 14.70
N LEU A 144 1.63 2.47 14.89
CA LEU A 144 2.44 1.25 14.93
C LEU A 144 2.50 0.61 13.55
N ASP A 145 3.68 0.15 13.17
CA ASP A 145 3.90 -0.76 12.04
C ASP A 145 4.97 -1.80 12.43
N GLY A 146 4.79 -3.05 12.00
CA GLY A 146 5.66 -4.16 12.37
C GLY A 146 5.00 -5.27 13.21
N PRO A 147 4.28 -4.95 14.30
CA PRO A 147 3.75 -5.97 15.21
C PRO A 147 2.79 -6.98 14.54
N GLN A 148 2.07 -6.58 13.49
CA GLN A 148 1.21 -7.45 12.67
C GLN A 148 1.98 -8.57 11.95
N PHE A 149 3.30 -8.45 11.80
CA PHE A 149 4.16 -9.51 11.25
C PHE A 149 4.72 -10.44 12.33
N SER A 150 4.35 -10.27 13.60
CA SER A 150 4.79 -11.15 14.68
C SER A 150 3.98 -12.45 14.72
N ARG A 151 4.56 -13.53 15.26
CA ARG A 151 3.86 -14.80 15.48
C ARG A 151 2.70 -14.72 16.49
N VAL A 152 2.63 -13.64 17.26
CA VAL A 152 1.57 -13.37 18.23
C VAL A 152 0.57 -12.32 17.70
N SER A 153 0.52 -12.12 16.38
CA SER A 153 -0.56 -11.37 15.73
C SER A 153 -1.70 -12.32 15.32
N ARG A 154 -2.81 -11.77 14.84
CA ARG A 154 -3.92 -12.55 14.24
C ARG A 154 -3.79 -12.73 12.72
N MET A 155 -2.60 -12.47 12.17
CA MET A 155 -2.37 -12.39 10.72
C MET A 155 -1.91 -13.71 10.06
N GLN A 156 -2.11 -14.84 10.74
CA GLN A 156 -1.74 -16.16 10.20
C GLN A 156 -2.50 -16.46 8.90
N GLY A 157 -1.80 -16.99 7.90
CA GLY A 157 -2.35 -17.24 6.56
C GLY A 157 -2.48 -15.99 5.68
N ARG A 158 -2.36 -14.78 6.27
CA ARG A 158 -2.47 -13.50 5.56
C ARG A 158 -1.12 -12.85 5.30
N LEU A 159 -0.27 -12.76 6.32
CA LEU A 159 1.06 -12.16 6.23
C LEU A 159 2.17 -13.18 6.53
N LYS A 160 3.40 -12.85 6.13
CA LYS A 160 4.57 -13.65 6.48
C LYS A 160 5.01 -13.35 7.91
N LEU A 161 4.63 -14.22 8.85
CA LEU A 161 4.96 -14.05 10.26
C LEU A 161 6.44 -14.34 10.57
N ARG A 162 6.97 -13.62 11.56
CA ARG A 162 8.37 -13.65 12.02
C ARG A 162 8.40 -13.61 13.55
N MET A 163 9.46 -14.11 14.17
CA MET A 163 9.60 -14.01 15.63
C MET A 163 9.89 -12.57 16.06
N PHE A 164 10.81 -11.90 15.36
CA PHE A 164 11.23 -10.53 15.66
C PHE A 164 11.12 -9.65 14.40
N PRO A 165 9.89 -9.26 14.00
CA PRO A 165 9.69 -8.30 12.92
C PRO A 165 10.30 -6.94 13.29
N ARG A 166 10.62 -6.13 12.28
CA ARG A 166 10.99 -4.73 12.51
C ARG A 166 9.75 -3.99 13.04
N VAL A 167 9.90 -3.18 14.08
CA VAL A 167 8.83 -2.35 14.63
C VAL A 167 9.15 -0.87 14.44
N THR A 168 8.17 -0.10 13.99
CA THR A 168 8.21 1.35 13.91
C THR A 168 7.07 1.93 14.74
N ILE A 169 7.39 2.91 15.58
CA ILE A 169 6.45 3.68 16.39
C ILE A 169 6.57 5.13 15.93
N LYS A 170 5.56 5.64 15.23
CA LYS A 170 5.51 7.04 14.77
C LYS A 170 4.50 7.78 15.63
N ILE A 171 4.97 8.72 16.43
CA ILE A 171 4.11 9.61 17.21
C ILE A 171 3.83 10.82 16.32
N LEU A 172 2.56 11.16 16.15
CA LEU A 172 2.11 12.25 15.28
C LEU A 172 1.84 13.52 16.10
N PRO A 173 1.77 14.70 15.47
CA PRO A 173 1.46 15.94 16.16
C PRO A 173 0.15 15.83 16.97
N PRO A 174 0.12 16.31 18.22
CA PRO A 174 -1.07 16.24 19.06
C PRO A 174 -2.11 17.26 18.60
N ARG A 175 -3.40 16.94 18.76
CA ARG A 175 -4.49 17.87 18.43
C ARG A 175 -5.67 17.74 19.37
N ARG A 176 -6.39 18.84 19.59
CA ARG A 176 -7.72 18.81 20.21
C ARG A 176 -8.77 18.46 19.18
N LEU A 177 -9.87 17.86 19.64
CA LEU A 177 -11.05 17.67 18.79
C LEU A 177 -11.74 19.04 18.62
N ALA A 178 -11.73 19.56 17.40
CA ALA A 178 -12.42 20.81 17.07
C ALA A 178 -13.91 20.53 16.82
N LEU A 179 -14.72 20.61 17.87
CA LEU A 179 -16.17 20.41 17.79
C LEU A 179 -16.89 21.76 17.90
N PRO A 180 -17.81 22.09 16.97
CA PRO A 180 -18.64 23.29 17.09
C PRO A 180 -19.38 23.34 18.44
N GLU A 181 -19.44 24.53 19.05
CA GLU A 181 -20.01 24.72 20.40
C GLU A 181 -21.54 24.56 20.43
N ASP A 182 -22.20 24.77 19.30
CA ASP A 182 -23.64 24.64 19.10
C ASP A 182 -24.12 23.18 19.09
N LEU A 183 -23.24 22.21 18.79
CA LEU A 183 -23.60 20.80 18.80
C LEU A 183 -23.79 20.28 20.22
N GLN A 184 -24.94 19.64 20.46
CA GLN A 184 -25.27 19.02 21.74
C GLN A 184 -25.69 17.56 21.60
N GLY A 185 -25.78 16.87 22.75
CA GLY A 185 -26.39 15.55 22.83
C GLY A 185 -25.75 14.51 21.90
N SER A 186 -26.56 13.97 20.97
CA SER A 186 -26.11 12.91 20.06
C SER A 186 -25.25 13.42 18.91
N GLU A 187 -25.55 14.59 18.37
CA GLU A 187 -24.85 15.17 17.23
C GLU A 187 -23.38 15.49 17.58
N ARG A 188 -23.15 16.01 18.79
CA ARG A 188 -21.79 16.24 19.29
C ARG A 188 -20.99 14.93 19.41
N ARG A 189 -21.65 13.84 19.85
CA ARG A 189 -21.00 12.52 19.95
C ARG A 189 -20.63 11.98 18.58
N GLU A 190 -21.54 12.07 17.62
CA GLU A 190 -21.31 11.62 16.25
C GLU A 190 -20.16 12.41 15.59
N ARG A 191 -20.13 13.73 15.79
CA ARG A 191 -19.03 14.58 15.32
C ARG A 191 -17.70 14.21 15.97
N ALA A 192 -17.66 13.99 17.29
CA ALA A 192 -16.47 13.53 17.98
C ALA A 192 -15.97 12.17 17.48
N ALA A 193 -16.88 11.24 17.19
CA ALA A 193 -16.56 9.94 16.61
C ALA A 193 -16.03 10.07 15.16
N HIS A 194 -16.57 11.01 14.38
CA HIS A 194 -16.08 11.32 13.04
C HIS A 194 -14.63 11.85 13.09
N GLU A 195 -14.34 12.84 13.92
CA GLU A 195 -12.99 13.37 14.10
C GLU A 195 -12.01 12.29 14.58
N MET A 196 -12.45 11.43 15.51
CA MET A 196 -11.65 10.28 15.95
C MET A 196 -11.38 9.29 14.79
N ARG A 197 -12.34 9.08 13.90
CA ARG A 197 -12.13 8.26 12.69
C ARG A 197 -11.09 8.89 11.77
N GLN A 198 -11.11 10.21 11.56
CA GLN A 198 -10.09 10.90 10.77
C GLN A 198 -8.69 10.73 11.39
N ILE A 199 -8.57 10.83 12.72
CA ILE A 199 -7.33 10.54 13.44
C ILE A 199 -6.84 9.10 13.16
N MET A 200 -7.74 8.12 13.19
CA MET A 200 -7.38 6.73 12.91
C MET A 200 -6.96 6.51 11.45
N LEU A 201 -7.56 7.21 10.49
CA LEU A 201 -7.14 7.18 9.08
C LEU A 201 -5.73 7.75 8.91
N GLU A 202 -5.41 8.85 9.57
CA GLU A 202 -4.05 9.43 9.57
C GLU A 202 -3.02 8.49 10.21
N ILE A 203 -3.38 7.84 11.33
CA ILE A 203 -2.57 6.80 11.97
C ILE A 203 -2.26 5.68 10.97
N ALA A 204 -3.28 5.19 10.26
CA ALA A 204 -3.09 4.15 9.27
C ALA A 204 -2.23 4.61 8.08
N PHE A 205 -2.39 5.87 7.63
CA PHE A 205 -1.51 6.45 6.61
C PHE A 205 -0.06 6.41 7.06
N ALA A 206 0.20 6.91 8.26
CA ALA A 206 1.54 6.98 8.80
C ALA A 206 2.13 5.58 8.99
N ALA A 207 1.34 4.57 9.33
CA ALA A 207 1.79 3.18 9.43
C ALA A 207 2.13 2.58 8.06
N SER A 208 1.30 2.82 7.04
CA SER A 208 1.39 2.18 5.73
C SER A 208 2.35 2.87 4.75
N PHE A 209 2.46 4.21 4.83
CA PHE A 209 3.25 5.01 3.91
C PHE A 209 4.73 5.05 4.35
N GLU A 210 5.59 4.51 3.49
CA GLU A 210 7.05 4.66 3.55
C GLU A 210 7.51 5.51 2.37
N ARG A 211 8.39 6.49 2.63
CA ARG A 211 9.05 7.28 1.58
C ARG A 211 10.19 6.45 0.98
N GLU A 212 9.86 5.63 0.00
CA GLU A 212 10.79 4.77 -0.73
C GLU A 212 10.53 4.83 -2.24
N THR A 213 11.41 4.26 -3.06
CA THR A 213 11.11 4.14 -4.50
C THR A 213 10.08 3.05 -4.76
N LEU A 214 9.41 3.08 -5.92
CA LEU A 214 8.40 2.08 -6.27
C LEU A 214 9.00 0.66 -6.37
N PHE A 215 10.26 0.53 -6.81
CA PHE A 215 10.96 -0.76 -6.81
C PHE A 215 11.33 -1.22 -5.40
N GLU A 216 11.65 -0.31 -4.48
CA GLU A 216 11.78 -0.66 -3.05
C GLU A 216 10.45 -1.11 -2.47
N GLY A 217 9.34 -0.45 -2.82
CA GLY A 217 7.98 -0.88 -2.49
C GLY A 217 7.69 -2.31 -2.91
N LEU A 218 8.11 -2.71 -4.12
CA LEU A 218 7.98 -4.10 -4.59
C LEU A 218 8.79 -5.08 -3.72
N ILE A 219 10.01 -4.70 -3.32
CA ILE A 219 10.85 -5.52 -2.42
C ILE A 219 10.23 -5.60 -1.02
N THR A 220 9.75 -4.48 -0.48
CA THR A 220 9.06 -4.38 0.81
C THR A 220 7.81 -5.27 0.80
N ALA A 221 7.01 -5.25 -0.27
CA ALA A 221 5.87 -6.15 -0.46
C ALA A 221 6.29 -7.62 -0.43
N ALA A 222 7.34 -8.00 -1.18
CA ALA A 222 7.85 -9.37 -1.19
C ALA A 222 8.37 -9.83 0.19
N GLU A 223 8.96 -8.93 0.97
CA GLU A 223 9.38 -9.18 2.35
C GLU A 223 8.15 -9.42 3.26
N ARG A 224 7.11 -8.59 3.14
CA ARG A 224 5.89 -8.62 3.98
C ARG A 224 4.99 -9.83 3.67
N HIS A 225 4.80 -10.16 2.40
CA HIS A 225 3.86 -11.20 1.94
C HIS A 225 4.52 -12.52 1.55
N GLY A 226 5.84 -12.51 1.37
CA GLY A 226 6.65 -13.70 1.07
C GLY A 226 7.00 -13.84 -0.40
N TYR A 227 8.30 -14.02 -0.66
CA TYR A 227 8.90 -14.13 -1.99
C TYR A 227 8.32 -15.22 -2.90
N SER A 228 7.76 -16.30 -2.36
CA SER A 228 7.18 -17.42 -3.13
C SER A 228 5.69 -17.22 -3.46
N ARG A 229 5.06 -16.13 -3.00
CA ARG A 229 3.67 -15.84 -3.27
C ARG A 229 3.46 -15.52 -4.74
N LEU A 230 2.48 -16.15 -5.38
CA LEU A 230 1.99 -15.82 -6.73
C LEU A 230 1.30 -14.46 -6.70
N VAL A 231 1.71 -13.54 -7.58
CA VAL A 231 1.21 -12.16 -7.58
C VAL A 231 0.83 -11.60 -8.94
N LEU A 232 1.40 -12.15 -10.03
CA LEU A 232 1.05 -11.73 -11.37
C LEU A 232 0.68 -12.93 -12.23
N GLU A 233 -0.37 -12.76 -13.01
CA GLU A 233 -0.82 -13.67 -14.06
C GLU A 233 -1.34 -12.87 -15.25
N ASP A 234 -1.25 -13.41 -16.46
CA ASP A 234 -1.85 -12.82 -17.66
C ASP A 234 -2.63 -13.83 -18.50
N ALA A 235 -3.30 -13.33 -19.54
CA ALA A 235 -4.06 -14.12 -20.50
C ALA A 235 -3.25 -15.22 -21.21
N GLN A 236 -1.92 -15.07 -21.29
CA GLN A 236 -1.01 -16.07 -21.85
C GLN A 236 -0.53 -17.10 -20.81
N GLN A 237 -1.18 -17.16 -19.63
CA GLN A 237 -0.86 -18.07 -18.52
C GLN A 237 0.55 -17.88 -17.96
N ASN A 238 1.16 -16.70 -18.14
CA ASN A 238 2.43 -16.40 -17.49
C ASN A 238 2.18 -16.11 -16.01
N ARG A 239 2.64 -16.99 -15.13
CA ARG A 239 2.49 -16.85 -13.68
C ARG A 239 3.80 -16.46 -13.03
N LEU A 240 3.80 -15.39 -12.23
CA LEU A 240 4.97 -14.96 -11.46
C LEU A 240 4.70 -14.80 -9.97
N THR A 241 5.58 -15.43 -9.21
CA THR A 241 5.80 -15.09 -7.81
C THR A 241 6.59 -13.79 -7.67
N PHE A 242 6.57 -13.18 -6.48
CA PHE A 242 7.42 -12.02 -6.19
C PHE A 242 8.90 -12.25 -6.55
N ARG A 243 9.46 -13.42 -6.20
CA ARG A 243 10.86 -13.76 -6.53
C ARG A 243 11.11 -13.83 -8.03
N GLN A 244 10.16 -14.38 -8.79
CA GLN A 244 10.27 -14.47 -10.24
C GLN A 244 10.12 -13.09 -10.88
N LEU A 245 9.20 -12.25 -10.40
CA LEU A 245 9.04 -10.87 -10.83
C LEU A 245 10.33 -10.08 -10.61
N ILE A 246 10.85 -10.05 -9.38
CA ILE A 246 12.08 -9.32 -9.03
C ILE A 246 13.29 -9.84 -9.84
N SER A 247 13.43 -11.16 -9.99
CA SER A 247 14.55 -11.72 -10.76
C SER A 247 14.47 -11.35 -12.25
N ARG A 248 13.27 -11.38 -12.85
CA ARG A 248 13.06 -10.91 -14.23
C ARG A 248 13.31 -9.42 -14.38
N CYS A 249 12.95 -8.59 -13.40
CA CYS A 249 13.27 -7.16 -13.40
C CYS A 249 14.79 -6.93 -13.44
N PHE A 250 15.56 -7.64 -12.62
CA PHE A 250 17.02 -7.51 -12.65
C PHE A 250 17.65 -8.02 -13.95
N MET A 251 17.12 -9.10 -14.55
CA MET A 251 17.62 -9.63 -15.83
C MET A 251 17.32 -8.67 -16.98
N LEU A 252 16.04 -8.31 -17.14
CA LEU A 252 15.60 -7.46 -18.25
C LEU A 252 16.20 -6.06 -18.13
N GLY A 253 16.16 -5.47 -16.93
CA GLY A 253 16.73 -4.15 -16.69
C GLY A 253 18.24 -4.10 -16.95
N GLY A 254 18.96 -5.20 -16.68
CA GLY A 254 20.39 -5.28 -16.97
C GLY A 254 20.72 -5.28 -18.46
N VAL A 255 19.82 -5.81 -19.29
CA VAL A 255 19.96 -5.74 -20.76
C VAL A 255 19.52 -4.37 -21.26
N MET A 256 18.40 -3.84 -20.77
CA MET A 256 17.92 -2.48 -21.10
C MET A 256 18.95 -1.40 -20.75
N ALA A 257 19.69 -1.59 -19.66
CA ALA A 257 20.74 -0.69 -19.21
C ALA A 257 21.94 -0.59 -20.16
N LYS A 258 22.06 -1.47 -21.16
CA LYS A 258 23.09 -1.36 -22.21
C LYS A 258 22.76 -0.32 -23.28
N LYS A 259 21.48 0.02 -23.44
CA LYS A 259 20.97 0.94 -24.48
C LYS A 259 20.40 2.25 -23.91
N THR A 260 20.20 2.31 -22.60
CA THR A 260 19.62 3.46 -21.89
C THR A 260 20.57 3.88 -20.78
N ALA A 261 20.47 5.10 -20.28
CA ALA A 261 21.21 5.61 -19.13
C ALA A 261 20.28 5.85 -17.92
N PRO A 262 20.79 5.85 -16.68
CA PRO A 262 20.02 6.31 -15.52
C PRO A 262 19.44 7.71 -15.75
N GLY A 263 18.19 7.93 -15.35
CA GLY A 263 17.46 9.18 -15.59
C GLY A 263 16.73 9.27 -16.93
N ASP A 264 17.05 8.40 -17.90
CA ASP A 264 16.34 8.38 -19.19
C ASP A 264 14.86 8.05 -19.00
N ARG A 265 14.02 8.73 -19.78
CA ARG A 265 12.61 8.39 -19.97
C ARG A 265 12.51 7.39 -21.12
N VAL A 266 12.06 6.19 -20.80
CA VAL A 266 12.02 5.06 -21.72
C VAL A 266 10.58 4.67 -21.98
N GLY A 267 10.20 4.66 -23.26
CA GLY A 267 8.84 4.33 -23.68
C GLY A 267 8.52 2.87 -23.44
N VAL A 268 7.33 2.59 -22.90
CA VAL A 268 6.76 1.25 -22.75
C VAL A 268 5.45 1.21 -23.52
N LEU A 269 5.46 0.51 -24.66
CA LEU A 269 4.31 0.34 -25.55
C LEU A 269 3.89 -1.13 -25.52
N LEU A 270 3.16 -1.53 -24.49
CA LEU A 270 2.78 -2.92 -24.24
C LEU A 270 1.33 -3.01 -23.75
N PRO A 271 0.63 -4.14 -24.02
CA PRO A 271 -0.70 -4.36 -23.50
C PRO A 271 -0.63 -4.76 -22.02
N ASN A 272 -1.79 -4.84 -21.37
CA ASN A 272 -1.91 -5.44 -20.05
C ASN A 272 -1.40 -6.88 -20.09
N SER A 273 -0.21 -7.09 -19.52
CA SER A 273 0.51 -8.35 -19.58
C SER A 273 1.58 -8.37 -18.49
N VAL A 274 2.04 -9.58 -18.14
CA VAL A 274 3.17 -9.71 -17.22
C VAL A 274 4.43 -9.02 -17.78
N ALA A 275 4.62 -9.03 -19.10
CA ALA A 275 5.73 -8.35 -19.75
C ALA A 275 5.72 -6.83 -19.52
N CYS A 276 4.55 -6.20 -19.54
CA CYS A 276 4.39 -4.78 -19.25
C CYS A 276 4.77 -4.45 -17.80
N ALA A 277 4.25 -5.21 -16.83
CA ALA A 277 4.60 -5.04 -15.42
C ALA A 277 6.09 -5.26 -15.16
N VAL A 278 6.69 -6.32 -15.74
CA VAL A 278 8.14 -6.58 -15.62
C VAL A 278 8.95 -5.43 -16.23
N SER A 279 8.55 -4.88 -17.38
CA SER A 279 9.27 -3.80 -18.05
C SER A 279 9.25 -2.50 -17.21
N LEU A 280 8.08 -2.16 -16.65
CA LEU A 280 7.93 -1.03 -15.73
C LEU A 280 8.93 -1.11 -14.56
N PHE A 281 8.95 -2.23 -13.84
CA PHE A 281 9.83 -2.41 -12.69
C PHE A 281 11.30 -2.65 -13.08
N ALA A 282 11.56 -3.24 -14.25
CA ALA A 282 12.92 -3.45 -14.77
C ALA A 282 13.64 -2.12 -15.05
N LEU A 283 12.94 -1.15 -15.63
CA LEU A 283 13.47 0.21 -15.85
C LEU A 283 13.81 0.87 -14.51
N GLN A 284 12.89 0.82 -13.55
CA GLN A 284 13.07 1.41 -12.22
C GLN A 284 14.18 0.73 -11.40
N ALA A 285 14.38 -0.58 -11.54
CA ALA A 285 15.44 -1.32 -10.86
C ALA A 285 16.86 -0.81 -11.20
N TYR A 286 16.99 -0.06 -12.30
CA TYR A 286 18.22 0.55 -12.78
C TYR A 286 18.10 2.08 -12.89
N GLY A 287 17.07 2.71 -12.29
CA GLY A 287 16.96 4.17 -12.24
C GLY A 287 16.54 4.84 -13.55
N ARG A 288 15.85 4.14 -14.45
CA ARG A 288 15.18 4.73 -15.63
C ARG A 288 13.72 5.05 -15.28
N VAL A 289 13.16 6.06 -15.93
CA VAL A 289 11.75 6.46 -15.79
C VAL A 289 10.93 5.77 -16.86
N ALA A 290 9.88 5.05 -16.48
CA ALA A 290 9.00 4.39 -17.45
C ALA A 290 7.97 5.38 -18.01
N ALA A 291 8.01 5.64 -19.31
CA ALA A 291 7.01 6.45 -19.99
C ALA A 291 5.96 5.52 -20.64
N MET A 292 4.78 5.43 -20.04
CA MET A 292 3.76 4.47 -20.47
C MET A 292 3.00 5.04 -21.67
N LEU A 293 3.14 4.43 -22.84
CA LEU A 293 2.61 4.95 -24.09
C LEU A 293 1.23 4.39 -24.40
N ASN A 294 0.29 5.28 -24.73
CA ASN A 294 -1.05 4.90 -25.16
C ASN A 294 -1.04 4.45 -26.63
N PHE A 295 -1.11 3.14 -26.85
CA PHE A 295 -1.14 2.57 -28.19
C PHE A 295 -2.39 2.90 -29.00
N THR A 296 -3.47 3.40 -28.37
CA THR A 296 -4.70 3.82 -29.08
C THR A 296 -4.65 5.27 -29.57
N ALA A 297 -3.60 6.03 -29.23
CA ALA A 297 -3.45 7.44 -29.64
C ALA A 297 -3.10 7.62 -31.13
N GLY A 298 -2.85 6.52 -31.84
CA GLY A 298 -2.43 6.52 -33.24
C GLY A 298 -0.99 7.02 -33.46
N PRO A 299 -0.50 7.00 -34.71
CA PRO A 299 0.89 7.30 -35.04
C PRO A 299 1.33 8.72 -34.62
N GLN A 300 0.50 9.73 -34.93
CA GLN A 300 0.83 11.12 -34.62
C GLN A 300 0.81 11.39 -33.11
N GLY A 301 -0.19 10.88 -32.39
CA GLY A 301 -0.28 11.04 -30.94
C GLY A 301 0.93 10.43 -30.21
N LEU A 302 1.36 9.25 -30.64
CA LEU A 302 2.54 8.58 -30.09
C LEU A 302 3.86 9.29 -30.43
N ARG A 303 3.99 9.83 -31.65
CA ARG A 303 5.15 10.66 -32.04
C ARG A 303 5.28 11.88 -31.13
N VAL A 304 4.18 12.62 -30.96
CA VAL A 304 4.14 13.81 -30.09
C VAL A 304 4.38 13.46 -28.62
N ALA A 305 3.89 12.31 -28.16
CA ALA A 305 4.18 11.81 -26.81
C ALA A 305 5.68 11.51 -26.62
N CYS A 306 6.34 10.91 -27.63
CA CYS A 306 7.77 10.67 -27.59
C CYS A 306 8.59 11.98 -27.59
N GLU A 307 8.21 12.95 -28.42
CA GLU A 307 8.83 14.27 -28.47
C GLU A 307 8.67 15.02 -27.13
N THR A 308 7.45 15.13 -26.63
CA THR A 308 7.12 15.77 -25.33
C THR A 308 7.82 15.07 -24.17
N GLY A 309 7.83 13.74 -24.19
CA GLY A 309 8.47 12.91 -23.19
C GLY A 309 10.00 12.90 -23.28
N GLN A 310 10.59 13.45 -24.35
CA GLN A 310 12.03 13.31 -24.67
C GLN A 310 12.48 11.84 -24.70
N ILE A 311 11.60 10.96 -25.18
CA ILE A 311 11.83 9.52 -25.27
C ILE A 311 12.71 9.24 -26.48
N LYS A 312 13.78 8.46 -26.30
CA LYS A 312 14.68 8.04 -27.38
C LYS A 312 14.54 6.55 -27.74
N THR A 313 14.06 5.75 -26.79
CA THR A 313 13.93 4.30 -26.92
C THR A 313 12.55 3.87 -26.45
N VAL A 314 11.88 3.02 -27.24
CA VAL A 314 10.57 2.45 -26.93
C VAL A 314 10.67 0.93 -26.93
N TYR A 315 10.21 0.29 -25.86
CA TYR A 315 10.11 -1.16 -25.77
C TYR A 315 8.68 -1.64 -26.07
N THR A 316 8.56 -2.62 -26.97
CA THR A 316 7.29 -3.28 -27.36
C THR A 316 7.49 -4.78 -27.58
N SER A 317 6.45 -5.50 -28.00
CA SER A 317 6.47 -6.93 -28.35
C SER A 317 5.97 -7.13 -29.77
N ARG A 318 6.65 -7.98 -30.55
CA ARG A 318 6.24 -8.29 -31.93
C ARG A 318 4.83 -8.88 -31.97
N ARG A 319 4.57 -9.82 -31.06
CA ARG A 319 3.25 -10.44 -30.93
C ARG A 319 2.16 -9.41 -30.63
N PHE A 320 2.46 -8.40 -29.82
CA PHE A 320 1.51 -7.34 -29.53
C PHE A 320 1.26 -6.44 -30.74
N VAL A 321 2.32 -6.07 -31.46
CA VAL A 321 2.21 -5.26 -32.68
C VAL A 321 1.34 -5.96 -33.71
N GLU A 322 1.58 -7.25 -33.95
CA GLU A 322 0.81 -8.07 -34.89
C GLU A 322 -0.66 -8.20 -34.45
N MET A 323 -0.92 -8.58 -33.19
CA MET A 323 -2.29 -8.73 -32.67
C MET A 323 -3.07 -7.42 -32.58
N GLY A 324 -2.38 -6.29 -32.44
CA GLY A 324 -2.97 -4.96 -32.34
C GLY A 324 -3.00 -4.19 -33.65
N GLU A 325 -2.54 -4.79 -34.75
CA GLU A 325 -2.42 -4.15 -36.07
C GLU A 325 -1.65 -2.81 -36.01
N LEU A 326 -0.55 -2.78 -35.25
CA LEU A 326 0.20 -1.57 -34.94
C LEU A 326 1.37 -1.30 -35.88
N ASP A 327 1.51 -2.00 -37.01
CA ASP A 327 2.65 -1.84 -37.93
C ASP A 327 2.85 -0.40 -38.39
N ALA A 328 1.77 0.27 -38.81
CA ALA A 328 1.80 1.68 -39.20
C ALA A 328 2.23 2.62 -38.07
N VAL A 329 1.90 2.29 -36.82
CA VAL A 329 2.33 3.02 -35.63
C VAL A 329 3.82 2.83 -35.39
N ILE A 330 4.32 1.59 -35.49
CA ILE A 330 5.73 1.28 -35.30
C ILE A 330 6.59 1.90 -36.39
N ASP A 331 6.15 1.87 -37.64
CA ASP A 331 6.85 2.50 -38.76
C ASP A 331 6.97 4.01 -38.59
N ALA A 332 5.92 4.66 -38.08
CA ALA A 332 5.97 6.08 -37.76
C ALA A 332 6.89 6.39 -36.58
N LEU A 333 6.88 5.56 -35.54
CA LEU A 333 7.74 5.73 -34.37
C LEU A 333 9.22 5.50 -34.69
N ASN A 334 9.56 4.50 -35.50
CA ASN A 334 10.94 4.21 -35.90
C ASN A 334 11.63 5.36 -36.63
N LYS A 335 10.88 6.33 -37.16
CA LYS A 335 11.43 7.55 -37.77
C LYS A 335 11.98 8.55 -36.75
N VAL A 336 11.55 8.47 -35.49
CA VAL A 336 11.88 9.45 -34.44
C VAL A 336 12.54 8.82 -33.20
N VAL A 337 12.28 7.55 -32.92
CA VAL A 337 12.80 6.83 -31.75
C VAL A 337 13.25 5.43 -32.14
N GLU A 338 14.16 4.85 -31.35
CA GLU A 338 14.55 3.45 -31.51
C GLU A 338 13.47 2.53 -30.89
N VAL A 339 12.75 1.79 -31.73
CA VAL A 339 11.81 0.76 -31.25
C VAL A 339 12.55 -0.56 -31.08
N VAL A 340 12.51 -1.12 -29.88
CA VAL A 340 13.19 -2.38 -29.52
C VAL A 340 12.18 -3.41 -29.04
N TYR A 341 12.24 -4.61 -29.61
CA TYR A 341 11.35 -5.71 -29.25
C TYR A 341 11.86 -6.49 -28.04
N LEU A 342 10.99 -6.80 -27.09
CA LEU A 342 11.32 -7.59 -25.90
C LEU A 342 11.84 -8.99 -26.25
N GLU A 343 11.39 -9.56 -27.37
CA GLU A 343 11.86 -10.84 -27.87
C GLU A 343 13.37 -10.80 -28.22
N ASP A 344 13.87 -9.68 -28.73
CA ASP A 344 15.30 -9.51 -29.03
C ASP A 344 16.14 -9.38 -27.76
N LEU A 345 15.62 -8.65 -26.78
CA LEU A 345 16.26 -8.53 -25.47
C LEU A 345 16.33 -9.89 -24.77
N ARG A 346 15.30 -10.72 -24.93
CA ARG A 346 15.28 -12.09 -24.40
C ARG A 346 16.43 -12.92 -24.96
N GLY A 347 16.73 -12.79 -26.26
CA GLY A 347 17.88 -13.44 -26.90
C GLY A 347 19.23 -13.00 -26.33
N GLN A 348 19.32 -11.78 -25.76
CA GLN A 348 20.53 -11.24 -25.14
C GLN A 348 20.70 -11.65 -23.66
N ILE A 349 19.70 -12.30 -23.05
CA ILE A 349 19.79 -12.81 -21.67
C ILE A 349 20.58 -14.12 -21.66
N GLY A 350 21.90 -13.99 -21.70
CA GLY A 350 22.80 -15.14 -21.57
C GLY A 350 22.79 -15.79 -20.17
N PRO A 351 23.40 -16.97 -20.01
CA PRO A 351 23.45 -17.71 -18.74
C PRO A 351 24.00 -16.88 -17.57
N GLY A 352 25.02 -16.06 -17.82
CA GLY A 352 25.62 -15.18 -16.80
C GLY A 352 24.63 -14.10 -16.30
N THR A 353 23.88 -13.47 -17.19
CA THR A 353 22.83 -12.50 -16.82
C THR A 353 21.73 -13.17 -16.02
N LYS A 354 21.32 -14.38 -16.42
CA LYS A 354 20.32 -15.18 -15.70
C LYS A 354 20.79 -15.53 -14.29
N LEU A 355 22.03 -16.02 -14.14
CA LEU A 355 22.60 -16.34 -12.83
C LEU A 355 22.68 -15.11 -11.92
N ARG A 356 23.19 -13.98 -12.43
CA ARG A 356 23.27 -12.72 -11.68
C ARG A 356 21.89 -12.19 -11.29
N GLY A 357 20.89 -12.30 -12.16
CA GLY A 357 19.51 -11.90 -11.87
C GLY A 357 18.85 -12.77 -10.80
N LEU A 358 19.07 -14.08 -10.85
CA LEU A 358 18.60 -15.00 -9.81
C LEU A 358 19.27 -14.72 -8.47
N ALA A 359 20.59 -14.55 -8.46
CA ALA A 359 21.35 -14.19 -7.26
C ALA A 359 20.91 -12.83 -6.69
N ALA A 360 20.66 -11.84 -7.55
CA ALA A 360 20.15 -10.54 -7.16
C ALA A 360 18.79 -10.63 -6.45
N ALA A 361 17.90 -11.52 -6.88
CA ALA A 361 16.60 -11.73 -6.25
C ALA A 361 16.66 -12.40 -4.86
N TRP A 362 17.79 -13.00 -4.47
CA TRP A 362 18.00 -13.50 -3.10
C TRP A 362 18.39 -12.39 -2.11
N MET A 363 19.03 -11.32 -2.60
CA MET A 363 19.40 -10.14 -1.81
C MET A 363 18.96 -8.86 -2.52
N PRO A 364 17.66 -8.68 -2.77
CA PRO A 364 17.16 -7.67 -3.71
C PRO A 364 17.47 -6.24 -3.26
N ARG A 365 17.41 -5.95 -1.95
CA ARG A 365 17.78 -4.62 -1.43
C ARG A 365 19.25 -4.27 -1.72
N ARG A 366 20.17 -5.22 -1.54
CA ARG A 366 21.60 -5.00 -1.82
C ARG A 366 21.85 -4.87 -3.33
N ALA A 367 21.19 -5.72 -4.11
CA ALA A 367 21.28 -5.70 -5.56
C ALA A 367 20.72 -4.42 -6.19
N TYR A 368 19.60 -3.91 -5.67
CA TYR A 368 19.02 -2.63 -6.10
C TYR A 368 19.95 -1.47 -5.74
N ARG A 369 20.48 -1.46 -4.50
CA ARG A 369 21.41 -0.41 -4.06
C ARG A 369 22.67 -0.30 -4.92
N SER A 370 23.13 -1.40 -5.50
CA SER A 370 24.32 -1.42 -6.36
C SER A 370 24.02 -1.12 -7.84
N ARG A 371 22.75 -0.94 -8.23
CA ARG A 371 22.32 -0.79 -9.64
C ARG A 371 21.61 0.53 -9.91
N CYS A 372 21.03 1.13 -8.87
CA CYS A 372 20.27 2.36 -8.94
C CYS A 372 20.85 3.33 -7.92
N ASP A 373 21.59 4.33 -8.40
CA ASP A 373 22.25 5.32 -7.54
C ASP A 373 21.24 6.33 -6.99
N ASN A 374 20.39 6.87 -7.88
CA ASN A 374 19.28 7.73 -7.48
C ASN A 374 18.12 6.87 -6.95
N ARG A 375 17.89 6.94 -5.63
CA ARG A 375 16.76 6.30 -4.95
C ARG A 375 15.90 7.32 -4.21
N ASP A 376 15.84 8.53 -4.75
CA ASP A 376 15.01 9.60 -4.21
C ASP A 376 13.51 9.29 -4.43
N PRO A 377 12.69 9.19 -3.36
CA PRO A 377 11.25 8.99 -3.49
C PRO A 377 10.54 10.10 -4.27
N ASP A 378 11.07 11.32 -4.29
CA ASP A 378 10.48 12.45 -5.01
C ASP A 378 10.90 12.49 -6.50
N ALA A 379 11.86 11.66 -6.92
CA ALA A 379 12.22 11.52 -8.32
C ALA A 379 11.11 10.86 -9.15
N ALA A 380 11.13 11.15 -10.46
CA ALA A 380 10.17 10.63 -11.42
C ALA A 380 10.19 9.09 -11.49
N SER A 381 9.04 8.47 -11.27
CA SER A 381 8.83 7.02 -11.35
C SER A 381 8.30 6.60 -12.72
N CYS A 382 7.29 7.30 -13.18
CA CYS A 382 6.71 7.10 -14.50
C CYS A 382 6.17 8.40 -15.10
N VAL A 383 6.00 8.39 -16.42
CA VAL A 383 5.30 9.42 -17.17
C VAL A 383 4.07 8.79 -17.80
N LEU A 384 2.90 9.39 -17.58
CA LEU A 384 1.64 9.02 -18.23
C LEU A 384 1.24 10.13 -19.18
N PHE A 385 0.59 9.79 -20.30
CA PHE A 385 0.15 10.78 -21.28
C PHE A 385 -1.36 10.92 -21.25
N THR A 386 -1.86 12.15 -21.18
CA THR A 386 -3.28 12.46 -21.26
C THR A 386 -3.62 13.10 -22.61
N SER A 387 -4.83 12.85 -23.11
CA SER A 387 -5.39 13.59 -24.25
C SER A 387 -5.64 15.03 -23.81
N GLY A 388 -4.65 15.90 -23.98
CA GLY A 388 -4.81 17.32 -23.67
C GLY A 388 -5.99 17.92 -24.45
N SER A 389 -6.66 18.91 -23.86
CA SER A 389 -7.79 19.64 -24.48
C SER A 389 -7.47 20.27 -25.84
N GLU A 390 -6.18 20.48 -26.12
CA GLU A 390 -5.65 21.10 -27.34
C GLU A 390 -5.17 20.07 -28.39
N GLY A 391 -5.43 18.78 -28.18
CA GLY A 391 -5.03 17.70 -29.10
C GLY A 391 -3.56 17.27 -29.00
N VAL A 392 -2.72 18.02 -28.28
CA VAL A 392 -1.33 17.65 -27.96
C VAL A 392 -1.30 16.86 -26.64
N PRO A 393 -0.80 15.61 -26.62
CA PRO A 393 -0.68 14.84 -25.40
C PRO A 393 0.20 15.51 -24.35
N LYS A 394 -0.31 15.67 -23.12
CA LYS A 394 0.46 16.23 -22.01
C LYS A 394 1.10 15.08 -21.20
N GLY A 395 2.39 15.18 -20.93
CA GLY A 395 3.11 14.24 -20.08
C GLY A 395 2.94 14.58 -18.60
N VAL A 396 2.27 13.72 -17.84
CA VAL A 396 2.12 13.82 -16.39
C VAL A 396 3.24 13.00 -15.75
N VAL A 397 4.18 13.69 -15.10
CA VAL A 397 5.29 13.07 -14.38
C VAL A 397 4.85 12.73 -12.97
N LEU A 398 4.88 11.46 -12.61
CA LEU A 398 4.53 10.97 -11.27
C LEU A 398 5.78 10.51 -10.54
N SER A 399 6.01 11.06 -9.34
CA SER A 399 7.11 10.60 -8.47
C SER A 399 6.79 9.24 -7.85
N HIS A 400 7.80 8.56 -7.31
CA HIS A 400 7.57 7.33 -6.54
C HIS A 400 6.67 7.59 -5.32
N ALA A 401 6.91 8.70 -4.62
CA ALA A 401 6.12 9.13 -3.48
C ALA A 401 4.65 9.39 -3.84
N ASN A 402 4.34 9.95 -5.02
CA ASN A 402 2.95 10.14 -5.45
C ASN A 402 2.20 8.80 -5.57
N LEU A 403 2.82 7.81 -6.21
CA LEU A 403 2.19 6.50 -6.42
C LEU A 403 1.99 5.77 -5.08
N LEU A 404 3.03 5.75 -4.23
CA LEU A 404 2.96 5.07 -2.93
C LEU A 404 2.03 5.78 -1.93
N ALA A 405 1.97 7.11 -1.96
CA ALA A 405 1.02 7.87 -1.14
C ALA A 405 -0.43 7.58 -1.56
N ASN A 406 -0.71 7.56 -2.87
CA ASN A 406 -2.04 7.21 -3.36
C ASN A 406 -2.43 5.77 -2.98
N ARG A 407 -1.52 4.81 -3.11
CA ARG A 407 -1.75 3.44 -2.60
C ARG A 407 -2.11 3.47 -1.11
N ALA A 408 -1.31 4.11 -0.27
CA ALA A 408 -1.54 4.15 1.16
C ALA A 408 -2.88 4.83 1.53
N GLN A 409 -3.29 5.87 0.79
CA GLN A 409 -4.61 6.50 0.91
C GLN A 409 -5.75 5.53 0.62
N VAL A 410 -5.67 4.77 -0.48
CA VAL A 410 -6.71 3.83 -0.86
C VAL A 410 -6.84 2.68 0.15
N GLN A 411 -5.72 2.19 0.70
CA GLN A 411 -5.72 1.13 1.72
C GLN A 411 -6.44 1.50 3.03
N MET A 412 -6.63 2.78 3.31
CA MET A 412 -7.43 3.20 4.47
C MET A 412 -8.93 2.97 4.28
N LEU A 413 -9.37 2.93 3.02
CA LEU A 413 -10.78 2.90 2.65
C LEU A 413 -11.22 1.51 2.22
N ILE A 414 -10.33 0.75 1.58
CA ILE A 414 -10.61 -0.61 1.13
C ILE A 414 -9.65 -1.61 1.75
N ASP A 415 -10.22 -2.71 2.24
CA ASP A 415 -9.46 -3.82 2.81
C ASP A 415 -9.07 -4.81 1.70
N LEU A 416 -8.10 -4.40 0.86
CA LEU A 416 -7.50 -5.26 -0.14
C LEU A 416 -6.38 -6.08 0.50
N THR A 417 -6.56 -7.40 0.48
CA THR A 417 -5.70 -8.34 1.20
C THR A 417 -4.96 -9.26 0.25
N PRO A 418 -3.94 -9.98 0.73
CA PRO A 418 -3.29 -11.00 -0.07
C PRO A 418 -4.24 -12.12 -0.52
N GLN A 419 -5.39 -12.31 0.14
CA GLN A 419 -6.39 -13.33 -0.23
C GLN A 419 -7.17 -12.92 -1.49
N ASP A 420 -7.10 -11.66 -1.88
CA ASP A 420 -7.83 -11.15 -3.03
C ASP A 420 -7.18 -11.50 -4.36
N THR A 421 -8.03 -11.69 -5.37
CA THR A 421 -7.63 -11.79 -6.76
C THR A 421 -8.26 -10.63 -7.52
N VAL A 422 -7.41 -9.76 -8.06
CA VAL A 422 -7.83 -8.59 -8.84
C VAL A 422 -7.81 -8.96 -10.32
N LEU A 423 -8.96 -8.86 -10.99
CA LEU A 423 -9.02 -8.91 -12.46
C LEU A 423 -8.84 -7.49 -13.00
N ASN A 424 -7.72 -7.23 -13.66
CA ASN A 424 -7.42 -5.94 -14.26
C ASN A 424 -7.45 -6.01 -15.79
N ALA A 425 -8.56 -5.56 -16.35
CA ALA A 425 -8.72 -5.34 -17.79
C ALA A 425 -8.47 -3.88 -18.21
N LEU A 426 -8.26 -2.96 -17.26
CA LEU A 426 -8.06 -1.54 -17.55
C LEU A 426 -6.63 -1.28 -18.03
N PRO A 427 -6.41 -0.41 -19.04
CA PRO A 427 -5.09 -0.23 -19.62
C PRO A 427 -4.02 0.26 -18.63
N LEU A 428 -2.86 -0.42 -18.57
CA LEU A 428 -1.73 -0.06 -17.71
C LEU A 428 -1.02 1.24 -18.13
N PHE A 429 -1.25 1.74 -19.35
CA PHE A 429 -0.79 3.08 -19.75
C PHE A 429 -1.66 4.22 -19.20
N HIS A 430 -2.82 3.89 -18.65
CA HIS A 430 -3.71 4.84 -17.98
C HIS A 430 -3.54 4.74 -16.45
N CYS A 431 -3.66 5.87 -15.75
CA CYS A 431 -3.43 5.91 -14.30
C CYS A 431 -4.35 4.97 -13.53
N PHE A 432 -5.60 4.81 -13.96
CA PHE A 432 -6.56 3.93 -13.28
C PHE A 432 -6.17 2.45 -13.37
N GLY A 433 -5.79 1.97 -14.57
CA GLY A 433 -5.31 0.60 -14.75
C GLY A 433 -3.96 0.34 -14.09
N LEU A 434 -3.05 1.33 -14.12
CA LEU A 434 -1.73 1.24 -13.48
C LEU A 434 -1.84 1.23 -11.95
N MET A 435 -2.49 2.25 -11.37
CA MET A 435 -2.55 2.43 -9.91
C MET A 435 -3.48 1.41 -9.27
N ALA A 436 -4.75 1.43 -9.65
CA ALA A 436 -5.76 0.62 -8.98
C ALA A 436 -5.69 -0.84 -9.44
N GLY A 437 -5.54 -1.06 -10.75
CA GLY A 437 -5.53 -2.39 -11.34
C GLY A 437 -4.23 -3.18 -11.19
N LEU A 438 -3.09 -2.54 -10.99
CA LEU A 438 -1.80 -3.23 -10.84
C LEU A 438 -1.12 -2.92 -9.50
N LEU A 439 -0.73 -1.67 -9.26
CA LEU A 439 0.19 -1.32 -8.18
C LEU A 439 -0.42 -1.51 -6.79
N LEU A 440 -1.70 -1.17 -6.61
CA LEU A 440 -2.41 -1.32 -5.34
C LEU A 440 -2.37 -2.78 -4.85
N GLY A 441 -2.97 -3.70 -5.60
CA GLY A 441 -3.00 -5.10 -5.18
C GLY A 441 -1.64 -5.80 -5.23
N LEU A 442 -0.78 -5.49 -6.20
CA LEU A 442 0.55 -6.12 -6.29
C LEU A 442 1.41 -5.81 -5.07
N LEU A 443 1.44 -4.54 -4.64
CA LEU A 443 2.23 -4.13 -3.50
C LEU A 443 1.61 -4.56 -2.16
N ASP A 444 0.33 -4.92 -2.16
CA ASP A 444 -0.41 -5.49 -1.02
C ASP A 444 -0.43 -7.02 -1.02
N GLY A 445 0.24 -7.65 -1.98
CA GLY A 445 0.39 -9.09 -2.08
C GLY A 445 -0.85 -9.84 -2.60
N ALA A 446 -1.84 -9.13 -3.15
CA ALA A 446 -2.94 -9.73 -3.89
C ALA A 446 -2.45 -10.34 -5.21
N ARG A 447 -3.18 -11.32 -5.74
CA ARG A 447 -2.94 -11.86 -7.07
C ARG A 447 -3.57 -10.94 -8.10
N ILE A 448 -2.79 -10.44 -9.05
CA ILE A 448 -3.30 -9.63 -10.17
C ILE A 448 -3.35 -10.49 -11.42
N TYR A 449 -4.52 -10.54 -12.04
CA TYR A 449 -4.71 -11.10 -13.37
C TYR A 449 -4.82 -9.97 -14.39
N LEU A 450 -3.87 -9.89 -15.31
CA LEU A 450 -3.81 -8.87 -16.35
C LEU A 450 -4.48 -9.37 -17.63
N TYR A 451 -5.55 -8.69 -18.02
CA TYR A 451 -6.28 -8.99 -19.25
C TYR A 451 -6.09 -7.85 -20.27
N PRO A 452 -5.75 -8.15 -21.55
CA PRO A 452 -5.30 -7.16 -22.53
C PRO A 452 -6.26 -6.00 -22.83
N THR A 453 -7.57 -6.21 -22.73
CA THR A 453 -8.57 -5.22 -23.14
C THR A 453 -9.86 -5.32 -22.33
N PRO A 454 -10.47 -4.19 -21.93
CA PRO A 454 -11.76 -4.18 -21.25
C PRO A 454 -12.95 -4.36 -22.21
N LEU A 455 -12.71 -4.37 -23.52
CA LEU A 455 -13.77 -4.39 -24.54
C LEU A 455 -14.39 -5.78 -24.77
N HIS A 456 -13.78 -6.82 -24.22
CA HIS A 456 -14.28 -8.19 -24.38
C HIS A 456 -15.42 -8.48 -23.38
N TYR A 457 -16.56 -7.83 -23.59
CA TYR A 457 -17.68 -7.80 -22.64
C TYR A 457 -18.27 -9.17 -22.28
N ARG A 458 -18.15 -10.17 -23.15
CA ARG A 458 -18.58 -11.56 -22.89
C ARG A 458 -17.54 -12.41 -22.17
N ILE A 459 -16.25 -12.10 -22.38
CA ILE A 459 -15.16 -12.91 -21.82
C ILE A 459 -14.86 -12.50 -20.38
N ILE A 460 -14.95 -11.21 -20.07
CA ILE A 460 -14.56 -10.68 -18.76
C ILE A 460 -15.43 -11.23 -17.61
N PRO A 461 -16.77 -11.33 -17.71
CA PRO A 461 -17.58 -11.96 -16.67
C PRO A 461 -17.21 -13.44 -16.43
N GLU A 462 -17.14 -14.24 -17.50
CA GLU A 462 -16.74 -15.65 -17.44
C GLU A 462 -15.33 -15.84 -16.87
N LEU A 463 -14.41 -14.95 -17.24
CA LEU A 463 -13.05 -14.94 -16.70
C LEU A 463 -13.04 -14.57 -15.22
N PHE A 464 -13.84 -13.60 -14.80
CA PHE A 464 -13.99 -13.23 -13.40
C PHE A 464 -14.46 -14.43 -12.58
N TYR A 465 -15.47 -15.14 -13.08
CA TYR A 465 -15.99 -16.39 -12.49
C TYR A 465 -14.90 -17.47 -12.40
N GLY A 466 -14.26 -17.80 -13.52
CA GLY A 466 -13.25 -18.87 -13.60
C GLY A 466 -12.00 -18.59 -12.76
N LEU A 467 -11.66 -17.32 -12.55
CA LEU A 467 -10.55 -16.92 -11.68
C LEU A 467 -10.92 -16.88 -10.20
N GLN A 468 -12.21 -16.94 -9.87
CA GLN A 468 -12.74 -16.62 -8.54
C GLN A 468 -12.21 -15.25 -8.08
N ALA A 469 -12.25 -14.28 -9.00
CA ALA A 469 -11.77 -12.93 -8.72
C ALA A 469 -12.64 -12.29 -7.63
N THR A 470 -12.04 -11.46 -6.80
CA THR A 470 -12.74 -10.81 -5.69
C THR A 470 -12.86 -9.30 -5.88
N CYS A 471 -12.07 -8.73 -6.78
CA CYS A 471 -11.98 -7.29 -6.98
C CYS A 471 -11.93 -6.96 -8.48
N MET A 472 -12.69 -5.96 -8.90
CA MET A 472 -12.57 -5.37 -10.23
C MET A 472 -12.61 -3.85 -10.20
N PHE A 473 -11.92 -3.26 -11.16
CA PHE A 473 -11.90 -1.83 -11.44
C PHE A 473 -12.39 -1.63 -12.87
N ALA A 474 -13.34 -0.73 -13.06
CA ALA A 474 -13.92 -0.48 -14.38
C ALA A 474 -14.51 0.93 -14.46
N THR A 475 -14.80 1.39 -15.68
CA THR A 475 -15.58 2.61 -15.88
C THR A 475 -17.06 2.27 -15.97
N ASN A 476 -17.93 3.28 -15.92
CA ASN A 476 -19.37 3.10 -16.11
C ASN A 476 -19.64 2.31 -17.40
N THR A 477 -19.11 2.78 -18.52
CA THR A 477 -19.31 2.15 -19.84
C THR A 477 -18.93 0.67 -19.85
N PHE A 478 -17.81 0.30 -19.23
CA PHE A 478 -17.37 -1.09 -19.18
C PHE A 478 -18.24 -1.94 -18.26
N LEU A 479 -18.64 -1.42 -17.10
CA LEU A 479 -19.54 -2.12 -16.18
C LEU A 479 -20.90 -2.40 -16.84
N SER A 480 -21.52 -1.40 -17.48
CA SER A 480 -22.78 -1.61 -18.20
C SER A 480 -22.58 -2.61 -19.35
N GLY A 481 -21.43 -2.55 -20.03
CA GLY A 481 -21.05 -3.52 -21.06
C GLY A 481 -20.99 -4.96 -20.54
N TYR A 482 -20.35 -5.19 -19.38
CA TYR A 482 -20.29 -6.50 -18.74
C TYR A 482 -21.67 -6.96 -18.27
N ALA A 483 -22.43 -6.09 -17.61
CA ALA A 483 -23.76 -6.40 -17.06
C ALA A 483 -24.75 -6.88 -18.13
N ARG A 484 -24.64 -6.39 -19.38
CA ARG A 484 -25.47 -6.86 -20.50
C ARG A 484 -25.28 -8.32 -20.88
N TYR A 485 -24.10 -8.89 -20.61
CA TYR A 485 -23.76 -10.26 -21.03
C TYR A 485 -23.52 -11.21 -19.86
N ALA A 486 -23.22 -10.68 -18.68
CA ALA A 486 -22.94 -11.46 -17.49
C ALA A 486 -24.19 -12.17 -16.98
N HIS A 487 -24.00 -13.40 -16.51
CA HIS A 487 -24.94 -14.01 -15.59
C HIS A 487 -24.67 -13.49 -14.17
N PRO A 488 -25.68 -13.23 -13.31
CA PRO A 488 -25.43 -12.72 -11.95
C PRO A 488 -24.46 -13.57 -11.12
N TYR A 489 -24.41 -14.88 -11.40
CA TYR A 489 -23.51 -15.81 -10.72
C TYR A 489 -22.03 -15.66 -11.13
N ASP A 490 -21.74 -14.99 -12.25
CA ASP A 490 -20.35 -14.76 -12.70
C ASP A 490 -19.54 -13.99 -11.66
N PHE A 491 -20.22 -13.14 -10.87
CA PHE A 491 -19.63 -12.27 -9.86
C PHE A 491 -19.86 -12.75 -8.42
N PHE A 492 -20.19 -14.03 -8.19
CA PHE A 492 -20.53 -14.54 -6.85
C PHE A 492 -19.43 -14.37 -5.77
N THR A 493 -18.17 -14.18 -6.18
CA THR A 493 -17.00 -13.94 -5.31
C THR A 493 -16.61 -12.47 -5.17
N LEU A 494 -17.32 -11.56 -5.86
CA LEU A 494 -17.05 -10.14 -5.87
C LEU A 494 -17.21 -9.55 -4.46
N ARG A 495 -16.11 -9.03 -3.92
CA ARG A 495 -16.05 -8.26 -2.68
C ARG A 495 -16.09 -6.76 -2.95
N TYR A 496 -15.40 -6.32 -4.01
CA TYR A 496 -15.29 -4.91 -4.38
C TYR A 496 -15.42 -4.71 -5.89
N VAL A 497 -16.32 -3.80 -6.28
CA VAL A 497 -16.34 -3.15 -7.58
C VAL A 497 -16.06 -1.66 -7.38
N ILE A 498 -15.01 -1.15 -8.02
CA ILE A 498 -14.69 0.27 -7.97
C ILE A 498 -14.89 0.86 -9.36
N ALA A 499 -15.93 1.68 -9.48
CA ALA A 499 -16.25 2.44 -10.68
C ALA A 499 -15.52 3.80 -10.65
N GLY A 500 -14.88 4.19 -11.75
CA GLY A 500 -14.17 5.46 -11.83
C GLY A 500 -13.93 5.93 -13.27
N ALA A 501 -13.29 7.10 -13.41
CA ALA A 501 -12.98 7.79 -14.67
C ALA A 501 -14.18 8.31 -15.50
N GLU A 502 -15.40 7.84 -15.23
CA GLU A 502 -16.65 8.29 -15.85
C GLU A 502 -17.72 8.53 -14.78
N LYS A 503 -18.74 9.32 -15.10
CA LYS A 503 -19.92 9.48 -14.24
C LYS A 503 -20.68 8.14 -14.19
N LEU A 504 -20.95 7.65 -12.99
CA LEU A 504 -21.79 6.48 -12.76
C LEU A 504 -23.26 6.81 -13.08
N GLN A 505 -23.89 5.97 -13.89
CA GLN A 505 -25.31 6.06 -14.25
C GLN A 505 -26.13 5.11 -13.35
N GLU A 506 -27.40 5.44 -13.12
CA GLU A 506 -28.26 4.67 -12.21
C GLU A 506 -28.58 3.26 -12.71
N ASP A 507 -28.50 3.04 -14.03
CA ASP A 507 -28.74 1.75 -14.69
C ASP A 507 -27.53 0.79 -14.62
N THR A 508 -26.39 1.27 -14.13
CA THR A 508 -25.11 0.55 -14.03
C THR A 508 -24.82 0.15 -12.60
#